data_AF-A0A7S4KFC1-F1
#
_entry.id   AF-A0A7S4KFC1-F1
#
_cell.length_a   1.000
_cell.length_b   1.000
_cell.length_c   1.000
_cell.angle_alpha   90.00
_cell.angle_beta   90.00
_cell.angle_gamma   90.00
#
_symmetry.space_group_name_H-M   'P 1'
#
loop_
_entity.id
_entity.type
_entity.pdbx_description
1 polymer ?
#
loop_
_entity_poly.entity_id
_entity_poly.type
_entity_poly.pdbx_seq_one_letter_code
_entity_poly.pdbx_strand_id
1 'polypeptide(L)'
;FGADVLGVTPRLLETIEILCQVPDNWKKFPEVFEDLKLSSLQECHTHHILSENKSLKALRDSLCPEEMSESVFWGIYFVLVCKVLPAHFDYHVLPNSHSFFYEKRGVFDSEIEESAEGIEDHDVVTGAVLMERVMRSAGVE
;
A
#
# COMPACT_ATOMS: atom_id res chain seq x y z
N PHE A 1 6.83 11.33 -18.45
CA PHE A 1 7.58 10.32 -17.68
C PHE A 1 7.01 8.95 -18.02
N GLY A 2 7.85 7.93 -18.23
CA GLY A 2 7.33 6.56 -18.41
C GLY A 2 6.83 6.00 -17.08
N ALA A 3 5.81 5.13 -17.11
CA ALA A 3 5.20 4.56 -15.89
C ALA A 3 6.21 3.86 -14.97
N ASP A 4 7.24 3.25 -15.56
CA ASP A 4 8.36 2.58 -14.88
C ASP A 4 9.23 3.54 -14.04
N VAL A 5 9.43 4.77 -14.53
CA VAL A 5 10.16 5.82 -13.80
C VAL A 5 9.38 6.30 -12.60
N LEU A 6 8.05 6.27 -12.69
CA LEU A 6 7.16 6.58 -11.59
C LEU A 6 6.88 5.37 -10.70
N GLY A 7 7.51 4.21 -10.92
CA GLY A 7 7.30 3.04 -10.08
C GLY A 7 5.91 2.41 -10.16
N VAL A 8 5.11 2.77 -11.18
CA VAL A 8 3.81 2.15 -11.43
C VAL A 8 4.02 0.87 -12.21
N THR A 9 3.94 -0.26 -11.50
CA THR A 9 4.13 -1.60 -12.05
C THR A 9 2.85 -2.43 -11.95
N PRO A 10 2.67 -3.48 -12.76
CA PRO A 10 1.51 -4.38 -12.62
C PRO A 10 1.37 -4.93 -11.20
N ARG A 11 2.49 -5.34 -10.59
CA ARG A 11 2.53 -5.85 -9.21
C ARG A 11 2.04 -4.83 -8.18
N LEU A 12 2.38 -3.55 -8.36
CA LEU A 12 1.88 -2.48 -7.51
C LEU A 12 0.36 -2.34 -7.66
N LEU A 13 -0.16 -2.36 -8.89
CA LEU A 13 -1.59 -2.24 -9.14
C LEU A 13 -2.38 -3.39 -8.51
N GLU A 14 -1.90 -4.63 -8.64
CA GLU A 14 -2.50 -5.80 -7.97
C GLU A 14 -2.51 -5.65 -6.45
N THR A 15 -1.40 -5.16 -5.87
CA THR A 15 -1.32 -4.90 -4.43
C THR A 15 -2.35 -3.86 -4.01
N ILE A 16 -2.50 -2.77 -4.77
CA ILE A 16 -3.46 -1.70 -4.48
C ILE A 16 -4.90 -2.21 -4.50
N GLU A 17 -5.28 -3.06 -5.46
CA GLU A 17 -6.63 -3.64 -5.49
C GLU A 17 -6.94 -4.42 -4.21
N ILE A 18 -5.96 -5.15 -3.67
CA ILE A 18 -6.11 -5.84 -2.38
C ILE A 18 -6.30 -4.83 -1.24
N LEU A 19 -5.49 -3.77 -1.20
CA LEU A 19 -5.58 -2.73 -0.17
C LEU A 19 -6.93 -1.99 -0.17
N CYS A 20 -7.57 -1.89 -1.34
CA CYS A 20 -8.85 -1.19 -1.49
C CYS A 20 -10.05 -2.01 -1.03
N GLN A 21 -9.91 -3.33 -0.80
CA GLN A 21 -11.03 -4.19 -0.39
C GLN A 21 -11.51 -3.93 1.04
N VAL A 22 -10.64 -3.39 1.91
CA VAL A 22 -10.98 -3.13 3.32
C VAL A 22 -10.61 -1.70 3.72
N PRO A 23 -11.43 -0.69 3.35
CA PRO A 23 -11.18 0.72 3.66
C PRO A 23 -10.97 1.02 5.14
N ASP A 24 -11.69 0.33 6.04
CA ASP A 24 -11.59 0.56 7.47
C ASP A 24 -10.21 0.20 8.05
N ASN A 25 -9.45 -0.69 7.41
CA ASN A 25 -8.09 -1.00 7.86
C ASN A 25 -7.14 0.20 7.70
N TRP A 26 -7.43 1.14 6.80
CA TRP A 26 -6.62 2.36 6.65
C TRP A 26 -6.76 3.28 7.88
N LYS A 27 -7.91 3.24 8.56
CA LYS A 27 -8.18 4.03 9.78
C LYS A 27 -7.50 3.46 11.03
N LYS A 28 -7.03 2.22 10.97
CA LYS A 28 -6.26 1.58 12.06
C LYS A 28 -4.82 2.08 12.14
N PHE A 29 -4.36 2.83 11.13
CA PHE A 29 -3.02 3.40 11.13
C PHE A 29 -2.96 4.69 11.96
N PRO A 30 -1.84 4.91 12.64
CA PRO A 30 -1.63 6.10 13.47
C PRO A 30 -1.51 7.37 12.59
N GLU A 31 -2.05 8.49 13.06
CA GLU A 31 -2.04 9.80 12.38
C GLU A 31 -0.67 10.51 12.37
N VAL A 32 0.42 9.75 12.46
CA VAL A 32 1.81 10.25 12.57
C VAL A 32 2.38 10.86 11.28
N PHE A 33 1.52 11.06 10.29
CA PHE A 33 1.85 11.54 8.95
C PHE A 33 1.20 12.90 8.62
N GLU A 34 0.56 13.58 9.58
CA GLU A 34 -0.12 14.86 9.33
C GLU A 34 0.79 15.91 8.65
N ASP A 35 2.06 15.98 9.04
CA ASP A 35 3.06 16.91 8.49
C ASP A 35 3.88 16.31 7.34
N LEU A 36 3.47 15.17 6.79
CA LEU A 36 4.20 14.50 5.71
C LEU A 36 4.20 15.37 4.44
N LYS A 37 5.41 15.64 3.92
CA LYS A 37 5.59 16.30 2.62
C LYS A 37 6.13 15.30 1.61
N LEU A 38 5.39 15.11 0.54
CA LEU A 38 5.83 14.30 -0.59
C LEU A 38 6.92 15.04 -1.36
N SER A 39 7.93 14.30 -1.83
CA SER A 39 8.87 14.81 -2.82
C SER A 39 8.19 14.99 -4.19
N SER A 40 8.76 15.81 -5.06
CA SER A 40 8.19 16.02 -6.41
C SER A 40 8.02 14.72 -7.21
N LEU A 41 8.90 13.72 -7.00
CA LEU A 41 8.77 12.41 -7.66
C LEU A 41 7.57 11.63 -7.11
N GLN A 42 7.34 11.70 -5.81
CA GLN A 42 6.19 11.05 -5.18
C GLN A 42 4.89 11.75 -5.54
N GLU A 43 4.85 13.08 -5.61
CA GLU A 43 3.68 13.79 -6.13
C GLU A 43 3.37 13.36 -7.57
N CYS A 44 4.39 13.25 -8.43
CA CYS A 44 4.20 12.72 -9.78
C CYS A 44 3.64 11.29 -9.76
N HIS A 45 4.14 10.44 -8.85
CA HIS A 45 3.64 9.08 -8.67
C HIS A 45 2.19 9.05 -8.19
N THR A 46 1.82 9.82 -7.16
CA THR A 46 0.46 9.83 -6.62
C THR A 46 -0.54 10.29 -7.67
N HIS A 47 -0.19 11.32 -8.46
CA HIS A 47 -1.02 11.74 -9.59
C HIS A 47 -1.18 10.64 -10.65
N HIS A 48 -0.09 9.95 -11.00
CA HIS A 48 -0.14 8.90 -12.01
C HIS A 48 -0.88 7.66 -11.52
N ILE A 49 -0.63 7.20 -10.30
CA ILE A 49 -1.30 6.00 -9.78
C ILE A 49 -2.81 6.21 -9.61
N LEU A 50 -3.25 7.43 -9.29
CA LEU A 50 -4.67 7.77 -9.25
C LEU A 50 -5.32 7.81 -10.65
N SER A 51 -4.56 8.07 -11.71
CA SER A 51 -5.09 7.96 -13.08
C SER A 51 -5.23 6.51 -13.53
N GLU A 52 -4.31 5.65 -13.10
CA GLU A 52 -4.27 4.24 -13.46
C GLU A 52 -5.23 3.38 -12.61
N ASN A 53 -5.38 3.68 -11.32
CA ASN A 53 -6.16 2.88 -10.38
C ASN A 53 -7.38 3.65 -9.86
N LYS A 54 -8.56 3.29 -10.37
CA LYS A 54 -9.84 3.90 -9.98
C LYS A 54 -10.28 3.50 -8.57
N SER A 55 -9.97 2.29 -8.12
CA SER A 55 -10.31 1.79 -6.79
C SER A 55 -9.61 2.62 -5.71
N LEU A 56 -8.31 2.86 -5.87
CA LEU A 56 -7.51 3.71 -4.99
C LEU A 56 -8.00 5.15 -4.97
N LYS A 57 -8.39 5.68 -6.14
CA LYS A 57 -8.96 7.01 -6.23
C LYS A 57 -10.27 7.11 -5.46
N ALA A 58 -11.18 6.15 -5.65
CA ALA A 58 -12.45 6.11 -4.92
C ALA A 58 -12.23 5.96 -3.41
N LEU A 59 -11.26 5.13 -3.00
CA LEU A 59 -10.87 4.99 -1.60
C LEU A 59 -10.38 6.33 -1.02
N ARG A 60 -9.46 7.01 -1.71
CA ARG A 60 -8.98 8.35 -1.30
C ARG A 60 -10.14 9.33 -1.16
N ASP A 61 -11.02 9.41 -2.17
CA ASP A 61 -12.14 10.33 -2.18
C ASP A 61 -13.17 10.02 -1.07
N SER A 62 -13.20 8.79 -0.54
CA SER A 62 -14.06 8.38 0.57
C SER A 62 -13.47 8.64 1.96
N LEU A 63 -12.14 8.60 2.09
CA LEU A 63 -11.45 8.79 3.38
C LEU A 63 -10.99 10.24 3.58
N CYS A 64 -10.67 10.95 2.50
CA CYS A 64 -10.13 12.30 2.57
C CYS A 64 -11.15 13.35 2.11
N PRO A 65 -11.21 14.53 2.77
CA PRO A 65 -10.47 14.91 3.99
C PRO A 65 -11.20 14.55 5.29
N GLU A 66 -12.36 13.88 5.23
CA GLU A 66 -13.26 13.74 6.38
C GLU A 66 -12.71 12.82 7.48
N GLU A 67 -12.15 11.67 7.12
CA GLU A 67 -11.62 10.68 8.06
C GLU A 67 -10.11 10.82 8.29
N MET A 68 -9.37 11.31 7.29
CA MET A 68 -7.93 11.60 7.40
C MET A 68 -7.46 12.63 6.37
N SER A 69 -6.36 13.33 6.68
CA SER A 69 -5.72 14.26 5.75
C SER A 69 -5.06 13.53 4.57
N GLU A 70 -4.84 14.23 3.45
CA GLU A 70 -4.11 13.65 2.32
C GLU A 70 -2.69 13.22 2.70
N SER A 71 -2.01 13.99 3.57
CA SER A 71 -0.68 13.64 4.09
C SER A 71 -0.70 12.28 4.80
N VAL A 72 -1.74 12.03 5.62
CA VAL A 72 -1.90 10.76 6.33
C VAL A 72 -2.20 9.62 5.39
N PHE A 73 -3.14 9.80 4.46
CA PHE A 73 -3.48 8.81 3.45
C PHE A 73 -2.24 8.38 2.64
N TRP A 74 -1.47 9.35 2.15
CA TRP A 74 -0.28 9.05 1.35
C TRP A 74 0.84 8.43 2.16
N GLY A 75 1.00 8.81 3.43
CA GLY A 75 1.95 8.17 4.35
C GLY A 75 1.66 6.67 4.53
N ILE A 76 0.39 6.34 4.81
CA ILE A 76 -0.08 4.96 4.94
C ILE A 76 0.14 4.20 3.63
N TYR A 77 -0.27 4.78 2.50
CA TYR A 77 -0.05 4.20 1.18
C TYR A 77 1.42 3.81 0.96
N PHE A 78 2.37 4.73 1.16
CA PHE A 78 3.79 4.46 0.93
C PHE A 78 4.35 3.40 1.91
N VAL A 79 3.89 3.35 3.16
CA VAL A 79 4.24 2.25 4.09
C VAL A 79 3.78 0.90 3.54
N LEU A 80 2.55 0.82 3.07
CA LEU A 80 1.95 -0.43 2.59
C LEU A 80 2.62 -0.89 1.29
N VAL A 81 2.96 0.03 0.38
CA VAL A 81 3.53 -0.34 -0.93
C VAL A 81 5.06 -0.38 -0.98
N CYS A 82 5.80 0.03 0.06
CA CYS A 82 7.27 0.17 -0.02
C CYS A 82 8.01 -1.11 -0.47
N LYS A 83 7.55 -2.31 -0.10
CA LYS A 83 8.15 -3.60 -0.50
C LYS A 83 7.89 -3.99 -1.97
N VAL A 84 6.91 -3.39 -2.63
CA VAL A 84 6.54 -3.69 -4.03
C VAL A 84 6.91 -2.57 -4.99
N LEU A 85 7.31 -1.40 -4.47
CA LEU A 85 7.88 -0.33 -5.28
C LEU A 85 9.28 -0.72 -5.79
N PRO A 86 9.68 -0.27 -6.99
CA PRO A 86 11.03 -0.51 -7.48
C PRO A 86 12.11 0.10 -6.59
N ALA A 87 13.28 -0.54 -6.52
CA ALA A 87 14.38 -0.11 -5.66
C ALA A 87 14.93 1.30 -5.97
N HIS A 88 14.78 1.77 -7.21
CA HIS A 88 15.15 3.13 -7.60
C HIS A 88 14.14 4.20 -7.16
N PHE A 89 12.94 3.77 -6.73
CA PHE A 89 11.92 4.63 -6.17
C PHE A 89 12.21 4.80 -4.68
N ASP A 90 13.24 5.57 -4.38
CA ASP A 90 13.75 5.80 -3.02
C ASP A 90 12.68 6.46 -2.14
N TYR A 91 12.29 5.77 -1.06
CA TYR A 91 11.25 6.20 -0.13
C TYR A 91 11.88 6.85 1.11
N HIS A 92 12.56 7.99 0.96
CA HIS A 92 13.07 8.77 2.10
C HIS A 92 11.98 9.34 3.05
N VAL A 93 10.74 8.91 2.89
CA VAL A 93 9.52 9.57 3.39
C VAL A 93 8.94 8.89 4.61
N LEU A 94 9.50 7.76 5.05
CA LEU A 94 9.11 7.21 6.33
C LEU A 94 9.82 7.97 7.45
N PRO A 95 9.08 8.55 8.41
CA PRO A 95 9.66 9.13 9.61
C PRO A 95 10.62 8.12 10.25
N ASN A 96 11.66 8.61 10.93
CA ASN A 96 12.75 7.82 11.55
C ASN A 96 12.32 6.67 12.49
N SER A 97 11.02 6.44 12.72
CA SER A 97 10.45 5.24 13.33
C SER A 97 10.11 4.15 12.31
N HIS A 98 11.09 3.73 11.51
CA HIS A 98 10.97 2.57 10.61
C HIS A 98 10.36 1.33 11.33
N SER A 99 10.78 1.07 12.58
CA SER A 99 10.40 -0.14 13.33
C SER A 99 8.90 -0.25 13.64
N PHE A 100 8.22 0.85 13.95
CA PHE A 100 6.81 0.82 14.36
C PHE A 100 5.87 0.53 13.18
N PHE A 101 6.21 1.05 11.99
CA PHE A 101 5.37 0.86 10.81
C PHE A 101 5.51 -0.53 10.20
N TYR A 102 6.69 -1.15 10.25
CA TYR A 102 6.85 -2.55 9.79
C TYR A 102 6.09 -3.53 10.69
N GLU A 103 6.00 -3.27 12.00
CA GLU A 103 5.18 -4.07 12.91
C GLU A 103 3.69 -3.94 12.58
N LYS A 104 3.19 -2.70 12.43
CA LYS A 104 1.79 -2.47 12.04
C LYS A 104 1.45 -3.00 10.66
N ARG A 105 2.39 -2.93 9.72
CA ARG A 105 2.27 -3.59 8.42
C ARG A 105 2.17 -5.12 8.58
N GLY A 106 2.99 -5.73 9.42
CA GLY A 106 2.89 -7.16 9.70
C GLY A 106 1.51 -7.55 10.24
N VAL A 107 0.96 -6.75 11.15
CA VAL A 107 -0.42 -6.93 11.65
C VAL A 107 -1.44 -6.78 10.53
N PHE A 108 -1.31 -5.79 9.66
CA PHE A 108 -2.20 -5.60 8.51
C PHE A 108 -2.13 -6.76 7.51
N ASP A 109 -0.92 -7.26 7.24
CA ASP A 109 -0.69 -8.43 6.37
C ASP A 109 -1.40 -9.67 6.97
N SER A 110 -1.34 -9.88 8.29
CA SER A 110 -2.06 -10.96 8.99
C SER A 110 -3.58 -10.75 9.06
N GLU A 111 -4.08 -9.53 9.21
CA GLU A 111 -5.52 -9.23 9.23
C GLU A 111 -6.17 -9.46 7.85
N ILE A 112 -5.45 -9.18 6.76
CA ILE A 112 -5.90 -9.52 5.40
C ILE A 112 -5.97 -11.04 5.23
N GLU A 113 -5.00 -11.78 5.77
CA GLU A 113 -4.98 -13.25 5.74
C GLU A 113 -6.15 -13.86 6.52
N GLU A 114 -6.39 -13.41 7.75
CA GLU A 114 -7.53 -13.84 8.58
C GLU A 114 -8.88 -13.51 7.92
N SER A 115 -8.97 -12.36 7.25
CA SER A 115 -10.17 -11.97 6.50
C SER A 115 -10.38 -12.79 5.22
N ALA A 116 -9.31 -13.35 4.66
CA ALA A 116 -9.36 -14.19 3.46
C ALA A 116 -9.67 -15.66 3.76
N GLU A 117 -9.31 -16.17 4.95
CA GLU A 117 -9.58 -17.55 5.37
C GLU A 117 -11.07 -17.85 5.63
N GLY A 118 -11.94 -16.83 5.70
CA GLY A 118 -13.40 -16.99 5.83
C GLY A 118 -14.16 -17.18 4.52
N ILE A 119 -13.48 -17.19 3.37
CA ILE A 119 -14.12 -17.29 2.04
C ILE A 119 -13.90 -18.70 1.48
N GLU A 120 -14.78 -19.64 1.85
CA GLU A 120 -14.83 -20.95 1.22
C GLU A 120 -15.36 -20.83 -0.24
N ASP A 121 -14.56 -21.39 -1.16
CA ASP A 121 -14.93 -21.93 -2.47
C ASP A 121 -15.33 -20.93 -3.59
N HIS A 122 -14.33 -20.47 -4.37
CA HIS A 122 -14.08 -20.93 -5.75
C HIS A 122 -13.10 -20.04 -6.55
N ASP A 123 -12.68 -18.86 -6.08
CA ASP A 123 -11.77 -18.00 -6.90
C ASP A 123 -10.77 -17.11 -6.12
N VAL A 124 -10.38 -17.51 -4.89
CA VAL A 124 -9.38 -16.77 -4.10
C VAL A 124 -7.99 -17.39 -4.28
N VAL A 125 -7.42 -17.24 -5.47
CA VAL A 125 -6.02 -17.60 -5.78
C VAL A 125 -5.06 -16.43 -5.44
N THR A 126 -5.56 -15.32 -4.90
CA THR A 126 -4.80 -14.06 -4.86
C THR A 126 -3.93 -13.89 -3.60
N GLY A 127 -4.34 -14.42 -2.44
CA GLY A 127 -3.62 -14.24 -1.17
C GLY A 127 -2.44 -15.19 -0.97
N ALA A 128 -2.71 -16.49 -1.05
CA ALA A 128 -1.70 -17.53 -0.80
C ALA A 128 -0.56 -17.52 -1.85
N VAL A 129 -0.87 -17.19 -3.11
CA VAL A 129 0.14 -17.12 -4.18
C VAL A 129 1.09 -15.93 -4.02
N LEU A 130 0.61 -14.83 -3.43
CA LEU A 130 1.43 -13.66 -3.16
C LEU A 130 2.46 -13.96 -2.07
N MET A 131 2.06 -14.71 -1.03
CA MET A 131 2.95 -15.15 0.04
C MET A 131 3.97 -16.20 -0.44
N GLU A 132 3.56 -17.19 -1.25
CA GLU A 132 4.50 -18.21 -1.76
C GLU A 132 5.59 -17.60 -2.67
N ARG A 133 5.24 -16.58 -3.47
CA ARG A 133 6.20 -15.86 -4.31
C ARG A 133 7.10 -14.91 -3.51
N VAL A 134 6.58 -14.27 -2.48
CA VAL A 134 7.37 -13.40 -1.60
C VAL A 134 8.36 -14.21 -0.77
N MET A 135 7.93 -15.34 -0.20
CA MET A 135 8.80 -16.25 0.56
C MET A 135 9.92 -16.85 -0.32
N ARG A 136 9.59 -17.31 -1.55
CA ARG A 136 10.61 -17.79 -2.51
C ARG A 136 11.61 -16.72 -2.93
N SER A 137 11.22 -15.44 -2.97
CA SER A 137 12.12 -14.33 -3.31
C SER A 137 13.01 -13.88 -2.15
N ALA A 138 12.65 -14.21 -0.91
CA ALA A 138 13.38 -13.86 0.30
C ALA A 138 14.41 -14.92 0.73
N GLY A 139 14.47 -16.07 0.04
CA GLY A 139 15.44 -17.14 0.34
C GLY A 139 15.26 -17.75 1.74
N VAL A 140 14.04 -17.73 2.25
CA VAL A 140 13.68 -18.46 3.47
C VAL A 140 12.92 -19.70 3.03
N GLU A 141 13.61 -20.84 3.03
CA GLU A 141 13.00 -22.17 2.95
C GLU A 141 12.22 -22.50 4.22
#